data_AF-A0A158L6C6-F1
#
_entry.id   AF-A0A158L6C6-F1
#
_cell.length_a   1.000
_cell.length_b   1.000
_cell.length_c   1.000
_cell.angle_alpha   90.00
_cell.angle_beta   90.00
_cell.angle_gamma   90.00
#
_symmetry.space_group_name_H-M   'P 1'
#
loop_
_entity.id
_entity.type
_entity.pdbx_description
1 polymer ?
#
loop_
_entity_poly.entity_id
_entity_poly.type
_entity_poly.pdbx_seq_one_letter_code
_entity_poly.pdbx_strand_id
1 'polypeptide(L)'
;MTKRKTRHESTTPRLSRDSLHLAKEVRSIQRRAAEHDGRIVTIGPLVCFSTDTGDAWMLEPADQLAVRLAAGGDPLPVYIEETETRFAIGWQGHYRIEGQMFVFEDTGLHRLAAIQGYPVQRLLRAIDEANRH
;
A
#
# COMPACT_ATOMS: atom_id res chain seq x y z
N MET A 1 -2.84 9.92 31.82
CA MET A 1 -3.65 9.93 30.58
C MET A 1 -2.79 9.36 29.45
N THR A 2 -2.77 8.04 29.32
CA THR A 2 -1.91 7.31 28.38
C THR A 2 -2.63 7.19 27.04
N LYS A 3 -2.23 7.98 26.05
CA LYS A 3 -2.69 7.83 24.66
C LYS A 3 -2.16 6.49 24.13
N ARG A 4 -3.03 5.50 24.00
CA ARG A 4 -2.76 4.28 23.24
C ARG A 4 -2.61 4.68 21.76
N LYS A 5 -1.39 4.66 21.24
CA LYS A 5 -1.14 4.64 19.79
C LYS A 5 -1.76 3.35 19.26
N THR A 6 -2.87 3.45 18.55
CA THR A 6 -3.45 2.33 17.81
C THR A 6 -2.52 2.00 16.65
N ARG A 7 -1.56 1.09 16.91
CA ARG A 7 -0.89 0.33 15.87
C ARG A 7 -1.96 -0.62 15.32
N HIS A 8 -2.52 -0.33 14.15
CA HIS A 8 -3.36 -1.30 13.45
C HIS A 8 -2.45 -2.41 12.92
N GLU A 9 -2.18 -3.39 13.76
CA GLU A 9 -1.50 -4.64 13.40
C GLU A 9 -2.52 -5.57 12.75
N SER A 10 -2.80 -5.38 11.46
CA SER A 10 -3.50 -6.42 10.70
C SER A 10 -2.52 -7.58 10.48
N THR A 11 -2.70 -8.66 11.25
CA THR A 11 -1.94 -9.91 11.10
C THR A 11 -2.53 -10.67 9.92
N THR A 12 -2.01 -10.42 8.72
CA THR A 12 -2.44 -11.12 7.51
C THR A 12 -1.91 -12.57 7.55
N PRO A 13 -2.76 -13.63 7.59
CA PRO A 13 -2.25 -15.00 7.70
C PRO A 13 -1.86 -15.60 6.35
N ARG A 14 -0.72 -16.31 6.37
CA ARG A 14 -0.22 -17.36 5.45
C ARG A 14 -0.20 -17.05 3.96
N LEU A 15 0.93 -16.52 3.52
CA LEU A 15 1.35 -16.57 2.13
C LEU A 15 2.30 -17.75 1.86
N SER A 16 2.28 -18.25 0.62
CA SER A 16 3.18 -19.29 0.13
C SER A 16 4.64 -18.85 0.18
N ARG A 17 5.58 -19.78 0.04
CA ARG A 17 7.03 -19.51 0.03
C ARG A 17 7.47 -18.44 -1.01
N ASP A 18 6.61 -18.09 -1.97
CA ASP A 18 6.84 -17.07 -2.99
C ASP A 18 6.67 -15.62 -2.47
N SER A 19 6.06 -15.42 -1.30
CA SER A 19 5.88 -14.09 -0.68
C SER A 19 7.04 -13.61 0.19
N LEU A 20 8.15 -14.35 0.23
CA LEU A 20 9.21 -14.21 1.24
C LEU A 20 10.13 -12.99 1.08
N HIS A 21 9.69 -11.97 0.35
CA HIS A 21 10.48 -10.77 0.12
C HIS A 21 9.62 -9.51 0.01
N LEU A 22 8.63 -9.32 0.89
CA LEU A 22 7.80 -8.10 0.87
C LEU A 22 8.65 -6.83 0.89
N ALA A 23 9.70 -6.81 1.71
CA ALA A 23 10.64 -5.68 1.75
C ALA A 23 11.38 -5.45 0.42
N LYS A 24 11.65 -6.50 -0.38
CA LYS A 24 12.27 -6.37 -1.70
C LYS A 24 11.30 -5.80 -2.71
N GLU A 25 10.05 -6.27 -2.70
CA GLU A 25 9.01 -5.77 -3.60
C GLU A 25 8.70 -4.29 -3.31
N VAL A 26 8.67 -3.90 -2.03
CA VAL A 26 8.56 -2.49 -1.64
C VAL A 26 9.70 -1.66 -2.20
N ARG A 27 10.95 -2.10 -2.05
CA ARG A 27 12.11 -1.41 -2.66
C ARG A 27 12.00 -1.33 -4.17
N SER A 28 11.50 -2.39 -4.80
CA SER A 28 11.27 -2.43 -6.25
C SER A 28 10.25 -1.36 -6.66
N ILE A 29 9.12 -1.26 -5.97
CA ILE A 29 8.06 -0.28 -6.24
C ILE A 29 8.51 1.15 -5.93
N GLN A 30 9.27 1.37 -4.87
CA GLN A 30 9.87 2.68 -4.58
C GLN A 30 10.81 3.14 -5.69
N ARG A 31 11.64 2.23 -6.23
CA ARG A 31 12.48 2.54 -7.39
C ARG A 31 11.63 2.90 -8.62
N ARG A 32 10.51 2.21 -8.86
CA ARG A 32 9.60 2.55 -9.95
C ARG A 32 9.00 3.94 -9.79
N ALA A 33 8.62 4.31 -8.57
CA ALA A 33 8.18 5.66 -8.27
C ALA A 33 9.27 6.71 -8.57
N ALA A 34 10.52 6.47 -8.15
CA ALA A 34 11.64 7.37 -8.46
C ALA A 34 11.87 7.53 -9.98
N GLU A 35 11.68 6.45 -10.74
CA GLU A 35 11.74 6.43 -12.21
C GLU A 35 10.50 7.05 -12.88
N HIS A 36 9.48 7.47 -12.11
CA HIS A 36 8.17 7.92 -12.62
C HIS A 36 7.51 6.86 -13.53
N ASP A 37 7.81 5.58 -13.25
CA ASP A 37 7.31 4.42 -13.99
C ASP A 37 6.05 3.88 -13.30
N GLY A 38 4.90 4.04 -13.96
CA GLY A 38 3.61 3.58 -13.46
C GLY A 38 3.49 2.05 -13.49
N ARG A 39 3.49 1.42 -12.31
CA ARG A 39 3.46 -0.04 -12.13
C ARG A 39 2.34 -0.42 -11.16
N ILE A 40 1.68 -1.56 -11.39
CA ILE A 40 0.80 -2.20 -10.40
C ILE A 40 1.23 -3.66 -10.28
N VAL A 41 1.38 -4.16 -9.05
CA VAL A 41 1.73 -5.54 -8.73
C VAL A 41 0.88 -6.05 -7.57
N THR A 42 0.52 -7.32 -7.61
CA THR A 42 -0.17 -8.03 -6.53
C THR A 42 0.81 -8.96 -5.82
N ILE A 43 0.79 -8.97 -4.48
CA ILE A 43 1.67 -9.79 -3.64
C ILE A 43 0.78 -10.49 -2.61
N GLY A 44 0.27 -11.67 -2.96
CA GLY A 44 -0.80 -12.28 -2.18
C GLY A 44 -2.03 -11.35 -2.15
N PRO A 45 -2.60 -11.04 -0.96
CA PRO A 45 -3.73 -10.12 -0.83
C PRO A 45 -3.32 -8.65 -0.92
N LEU A 46 -2.03 -8.32 -1.03
CA LEU A 46 -1.57 -6.93 -1.08
C LEU A 46 -1.52 -6.43 -2.52
N VAL A 47 -1.80 -5.14 -2.71
CA VAL A 47 -1.60 -4.45 -3.98
C VAL A 47 -0.58 -3.33 -3.78
N CYS A 48 0.53 -3.37 -4.52
CA CYS A 48 1.50 -2.29 -4.55
C CYS A 48 1.46 -1.59 -5.91
N PHE A 49 1.56 -0.27 -5.92
CA PHE A 49 1.63 0.48 -7.17
C PHE A 49 2.49 1.72 -7.08
N SER A 50 3.03 2.12 -8.23
CA SER A 50 3.68 3.40 -8.50
C SER A 50 2.96 4.12 -9.63
N THR A 51 3.18 5.42 -9.75
CA THR A 51 2.50 6.29 -10.72
C THR A 51 3.52 7.11 -11.51
N ASP A 52 3.07 7.70 -12.61
CA ASP A 52 3.84 8.65 -13.42
C ASP A 52 4.11 9.98 -12.69
N THR A 53 3.34 10.29 -11.65
CA THR A 53 3.62 11.41 -10.73
C THR A 53 4.73 11.10 -9.71
N GLY A 54 5.26 9.87 -9.72
CA GLY A 54 6.28 9.41 -8.78
C GLY A 54 5.74 9.01 -7.40
N ASP A 55 4.44 9.06 -7.18
CA ASP A 55 3.83 8.51 -5.97
C ASP A 55 3.79 6.99 -6.02
N ALA A 56 3.95 6.35 -4.86
CA ALA A 56 3.74 4.92 -4.69
C ALA A 56 3.04 4.58 -3.38
N TRP A 57 2.28 3.47 -3.41
CA TRP A 57 1.44 3.01 -2.30
C TRP A 57 1.44 1.48 -2.21
N MET A 58 1.20 1.00 -1.00
CA MET A 58 0.77 -0.37 -0.73
C MET A 58 -0.63 -0.33 -0.13
N LEU A 59 -1.48 -1.23 -0.61
CA LEU A 59 -2.87 -1.40 -0.20
C LEU A 59 -3.07 -2.81 0.33
N GLU A 60 -3.90 -2.91 1.35
CA GLU A 60 -4.51 -4.16 1.80
C GLU A 60 -6.03 -4.01 1.62
N PRO A 61 -6.63 -4.68 0.61
CA PRO A 61 -8.01 -4.39 0.22
C PRO A 61 -9.09 -4.92 1.17
N ALA A 62 -8.84 -5.92 2.00
CA ALA A 62 -9.87 -6.50 2.86
C ALA A 62 -10.34 -5.50 3.92
N ASP A 63 -9.41 -4.77 4.53
CA ASP A 63 -9.68 -3.72 5.52
C ASP A 63 -9.55 -2.29 4.94
N GLN A 64 -9.35 -2.18 3.62
CA GLN A 64 -9.14 -0.92 2.90
C GLN A 64 -7.99 -0.07 3.50
N LEU A 65 -6.91 -0.74 3.91
CA LEU A 65 -5.75 -0.08 4.52
C LEU A 65 -4.75 0.35 3.45
N ALA A 66 -4.07 1.46 3.71
CA ALA A 66 -3.05 1.98 2.84
C ALA A 66 -1.84 2.52 3.62
N VAL A 67 -0.68 2.39 3.00
CA VAL A 67 0.57 3.04 3.41
C VAL A 67 1.28 3.59 2.19
N ARG A 68 1.76 4.83 2.29
CA ARG A 68 2.49 5.48 1.22
C ARG A 68 3.94 5.00 1.21
N LEU A 69 4.42 4.58 0.04
CA LEU A 69 5.77 4.07 -0.17
C LEU A 69 6.72 5.11 -0.77
N ALA A 70 6.18 6.05 -1.56
CA ALA A 70 6.93 7.16 -2.13
C ALA A 70 6.00 8.35 -2.39
N ALA A 71 6.55 9.56 -2.41
CA ALA A 71 5.85 10.78 -2.78
C ALA A 71 6.69 11.56 -3.80
N GLY A 72 6.15 11.83 -4.99
CA GLY A 72 6.85 12.61 -6.02
C GLY A 72 8.20 12.03 -6.46
N GLY A 73 8.38 10.71 -6.36
CA GLY A 73 9.63 10.00 -6.66
C GLY A 73 10.54 9.78 -5.44
N ASP A 74 10.29 10.48 -4.33
CA ASP A 74 11.08 10.31 -3.11
C ASP A 74 10.57 9.11 -2.29
N PRO A 75 11.42 8.10 -1.99
CA PRO A 75 11.01 6.96 -1.20
C PRO A 75 10.73 7.35 0.26
N LEU A 76 9.65 6.81 0.82
CA LEU A 76 9.24 7.02 2.21
C LEU A 76 9.54 5.78 3.06
N PRO A 77 9.98 5.96 4.32
CA PRO A 77 10.16 4.83 5.22
C PRO A 77 8.81 4.19 5.55
N VAL A 78 8.74 2.87 5.44
CA VAL A 78 7.58 2.06 5.84
C VAL A 78 8.02 1.04 6.88
N TYR A 79 7.20 0.88 7.92
CA TYR A 79 7.43 -0.15 8.92
C TYR A 79 6.93 -1.50 8.39
N ILE A 80 7.86 -2.44 8.22
CA ILE A 80 7.56 -3.83 7.85
C ILE A 80 8.36 -4.73 8.77
N GLU A 81 7.65 -5.58 9.50
CA GLU A 81 8.22 -6.67 10.27
C GLU A 81 7.91 -7.96 9.52
N GLU A 82 8.92 -8.69 9.07
CA GLU A 82 8.76 -9.91 8.28
C GLU A 82 9.44 -11.07 9.00
N THR A 83 8.73 -12.19 9.12
CA THR A 83 9.21 -13.47 9.63
C THR A 83 9.04 -14.52 8.53
N GLU A 84 9.53 -15.74 8.74
CA GLU A 84 9.41 -16.82 7.75
C GLU A 84 7.97 -17.14 7.32
N THR A 85 6.96 -16.80 8.12
CA THR A 85 5.55 -17.20 7.86
C THR A 85 4.54 -16.06 8.00
N ARG A 86 4.96 -14.88 8.43
CA ARG A 86 4.08 -13.73 8.74
C ARG A 86 4.79 -12.43 8.48
N PHE A 87 4.02 -11.40 8.17
CA PHE A 87 4.47 -10.02 8.19
C PHE A 87 3.48 -9.13 8.95
N ALA A 88 3.98 -8.01 9.46
CA ALA A 88 3.19 -6.91 9.99
C ALA A 88 3.61 -5.61 9.29
N ILE A 89 2.62 -4.83 8.87
CA ILE A 89 2.83 -3.56 8.17
C ILE A 89 2.29 -2.43 9.05
N GLY A 90 3.05 -1.35 9.17
CA GLY A 90 2.59 -0.13 9.82
C GLY A 90 1.70 0.68 8.88
N TRP A 91 0.41 0.34 8.83
CA TRP A 91 -0.58 1.06 8.02
C TRP A 91 -0.74 2.51 8.51
N GLN A 92 -0.86 3.45 7.56
CA GLN A 92 -0.99 4.89 7.86
C GLN A 92 -2.46 5.33 7.92
N GLY A 93 -3.34 4.62 7.22
CA GLY A 93 -4.75 4.95 7.23
C GLY A 93 -5.57 4.13 6.25
N HIS A 94 -6.75 4.64 5.92
CA HIS A 94 -7.69 3.98 5.03
C HIS A 94 -7.70 4.64 3.66
N TYR A 95 -7.96 3.85 2.63
CA TYR A 95 -8.22 4.37 1.29
C TYR A 95 -9.63 4.03 0.84
N ARG A 96 -10.12 4.80 -0.13
CA ARG A 96 -11.33 4.49 -0.89
C ARG A 96 -11.17 5.02 -2.30
N ILE A 97 -11.88 4.40 -3.23
CA ILE A 97 -11.91 4.85 -4.62
C ILE A 97 -13.29 5.48 -4.86
N GLU A 98 -13.29 6.77 -5.17
CA GLU A 98 -14.51 7.54 -5.45
C GLU A 98 -14.46 8.02 -6.90
N GLY A 99 -15.20 7.35 -7.78
CA GLY A 99 -15.18 7.64 -9.21
C GLY A 99 -13.78 7.43 -9.82
N GLN A 100 -13.11 8.52 -10.20
CA GLN A 100 -11.73 8.51 -10.73
C GLN A 100 -10.70 9.01 -9.70
N MET A 101 -11.07 9.15 -8.43
CA MET A 101 -10.20 9.64 -7.37
C MET A 101 -9.77 8.51 -6.45
N PHE A 102 -8.48 8.49 -6.13
CA PHE A 102 -7.97 7.74 -4.99
C PHE A 102 -8.02 8.66 -3.77
N VAL A 103 -8.83 8.29 -2.78
CA VAL A 103 -9.01 9.06 -1.56
C VAL A 103 -8.31 8.34 -0.41
N PHE A 104 -7.47 9.07 0.32
CA PHE A 104 -6.72 8.54 1.46
C PHE A 104 -7.00 9.38 2.71
N GLU A 105 -7.31 8.69 3.80
CA GLU A 105 -7.53 9.26 5.12
C GLU A 105 -6.44 8.80 6.09
N ASP A 106 -5.54 9.71 6.45
CA ASP A 106 -4.46 9.48 7.39
C ASP A 106 -5.01 9.45 8.84
N THR A 107 -4.89 8.31 9.49
CA THR A 107 -5.42 8.08 10.84
C THR A 107 -4.59 8.75 11.93
N GLY A 108 -3.30 9.00 11.70
CA GLY A 108 -2.40 9.63 12.67
C GLY A 108 -2.41 11.15 12.59
N LEU A 109 -2.57 11.70 11.39
CA LEU A 109 -2.53 13.15 11.12
C LEU A 109 -3.92 13.76 10.90
N HIS A 110 -4.99 12.95 10.88
CA HIS A 110 -6.37 13.39 10.59
C HIS A 110 -6.46 14.20 9.29
N ARG A 111 -5.74 13.76 8.26
CA ARG A 111 -5.67 14.43 6.95
C ARG A 111 -6.40 13.60 5.91
N LEU A 112 -7.23 14.27 5.11
CA LEU A 112 -7.86 13.70 3.92
C LEU A 112 -7.13 14.20 2.66
N ALA A 113 -6.80 13.29 1.76
CA ALA A 113 -6.26 13.59 0.44
C ALA A 113 -7.15 12.95 -0.63
N ALA A 114 -7.60 13.74 -1.60
CA ALA A 114 -8.25 13.24 -2.81
C ALA A 114 -7.28 13.44 -3.97
N ILE A 115 -6.88 12.34 -4.61
CA ILE A 115 -5.83 12.33 -5.62
C ILE A 115 -6.43 11.88 -6.95
N GLN A 116 -6.28 12.72 -7.97
CA GLN A 116 -6.68 12.43 -9.34
C GLN A 116 -5.44 12.08 -10.18
N GLY A 117 -5.64 11.37 -11.30
CA GLY A 117 -4.57 11.03 -12.25
C GLY A 117 -3.96 9.66 -12.01
N TYR A 118 -4.25 9.02 -10.88
CA TYR A 118 -3.86 7.63 -10.64
C TYR A 118 -4.60 6.67 -11.58
N PRO A 119 -4.02 5.50 -11.91
CA PRO A 119 -4.60 4.54 -12.84
C PRO A 119 -5.75 3.73 -12.21
N VAL A 120 -6.82 4.40 -11.75
CA VAL A 120 -7.91 3.84 -10.94
C VAL A 120 -8.53 2.59 -11.55
N GLN A 121 -8.80 2.56 -12.86
CA GLN A 121 -9.40 1.38 -13.51
C GLN A 121 -8.49 0.14 -13.44
N ARG A 122 -7.18 0.32 -13.59
CA ARG A 122 -6.21 -0.78 -13.46
C ARG A 122 -6.06 -1.19 -12.00
N LEU A 123 -6.11 -0.23 -11.09
CA LEU A 123 -6.03 -0.47 -9.65
C LEU A 123 -7.23 -1.28 -9.13
N LEU A 124 -8.45 -0.94 -9.55
CA LEU A 124 -9.67 -1.69 -9.20
C LEU A 124 -9.58 -3.15 -9.67
N ARG A 125 -9.09 -3.39 -10.89
CA ARG A 125 -8.87 -4.76 -11.38
C ARG A 125 -7.88 -5.54 -10.52
N ALA A 126 -6.77 -4.91 -10.13
CA ALA A 126 -5.76 -5.54 -9.29
C ALA A 126 -6.29 -5.83 -7.87
N ILE A 127 -7.14 -4.94 -7.33
CA ILE A 127 -7.84 -5.14 -6.06
C ILE A 127 -8.80 -6.35 -6.15
N ASP A 128 -9.59 -6.43 -7.23
CA ASP A 128 -10.49 -7.57 -7.47
C ASP A 128 -9.71 -8.88 -7.64
N GLU A 129 -8.52 -8.84 -8.25
CA GLU A 129 -7.61 -9.98 -8.36
C GLU A 129 -7.06 -10.41 -7.00
N ALA A 130 -6.58 -9.47 -6.19
CA ALA A 130 -6.03 -9.74 -4.86
C ALA A 130 -7.07 -10.35 -3.90
N ASN A 131 -8.33 -9.92 -3.98
CA ASN A 131 -9.43 -10.43 -3.16
C ASN A 131 -9.89 -11.85 -3.52
N ARG A 132 -9.43 -12.42 -4.64
CA ARG A 132 -9.74 -13.81 -5.02
C ARG A 132 -8.78 -14.85 -4.43
N HIS A 133 -7.71 -14.41 -3.78
CA HIS A 133 -6.72 -15.26 -3.12
C HIS A 133 -7.08 -15.52 -1.67
#